data_AF-A0A8J7IXZ0-F1
#
_entry.id   AF-A0A8J7IXZ0-F1
#
_cell.length_a   1.000
_cell.length_b   1.000
_cell.length_c   1.000
_cell.angle_alpha   90.00
_cell.angle_beta   90.00
_cell.angle_gamma   90.00
#
_symmetry.space_group_name_H-M   'P 1'
#
loop_
_entity.id
_entity.type
_entity.pdbx_description
1 polymer ?
#
loop_
_entity_poly.entity_id
_entity_poly.type
_entity_poly.pdbx_seq_one_letter_code
_entity_poly.pdbx_strand_id
1 'polypeptide(L)'
;MSKQSGGSPDVMPVPQSNEIHPRGLLEAISYIDQNFANELGGCMTNSRFLTTKQRLEFMEVGFRSSFASGIVTALLTPVAIGVIEQYIPMFGDPTPTMFDKFSAFLLALGFSLGYAIFMAKTATCYIGGYTRAMVLNLLGGMTVGAVLKAVLAFIAFHFIYFKVFTDKNILWVTEKLYHARASSKTVAAIYYWVQGFKGIFLTSAYFILVSTAVFIIIPLIAMAFAWIRNRRLIAAGVVNVDANNV
;
A
#
# COMPACT_ATOMS: atom_id res chain seq x y z
N MET A 1 -17.91 70.55 -3.25
CA MET A 1 -16.95 70.18 -4.31
C MET A 1 -16.28 68.87 -3.93
N SER A 2 -16.57 67.82 -4.69
CA SER A 2 -16.05 66.45 -4.57
C SER A 2 -14.56 66.38 -4.95
N LYS A 3 -13.72 65.85 -4.05
CA LYS A 3 -12.39 65.36 -4.43
C LYS A 3 -12.49 63.86 -4.68
N GLN A 4 -12.32 63.48 -5.94
CA GLN A 4 -12.21 62.09 -6.40
C GLN A 4 -11.05 61.41 -5.67
N SER A 5 -11.38 60.43 -4.84
CA SER A 5 -10.42 59.42 -4.38
C SER A 5 -10.44 58.31 -5.43
N GLY A 6 -9.35 58.18 -6.19
CA GLY A 6 -9.17 57.09 -7.14
C GLY A 6 -9.13 55.77 -6.39
N GLY A 7 -10.20 55.01 -6.49
CA GLY A 7 -10.25 53.61 -6.06
C GLY A 7 -9.36 52.80 -7.00
N SER A 8 -8.14 52.52 -6.55
CA SER A 8 -7.38 51.39 -7.07
C SER A 8 -8.28 50.15 -6.99
N PRO A 9 -8.40 49.34 -8.06
CA PRO A 9 -9.14 48.09 -7.96
C PRO A 9 -8.47 47.28 -6.85
N ASP A 10 -9.27 46.85 -5.89
CA ASP A 10 -8.87 45.88 -4.88
C ASP A 10 -8.51 44.60 -5.63
N VAL A 11 -7.23 44.50 -6.02
CA VAL A 11 -6.65 43.30 -6.60
C VAL A 11 -6.62 42.33 -5.44
N MET A 12 -7.72 41.59 -5.26
CA MET A 12 -7.69 40.38 -4.45
C MET A 12 -6.49 39.58 -4.95
N PRO A 13 -5.47 39.33 -4.11
CA PRO A 13 -4.38 38.46 -4.52
C PRO A 13 -5.07 37.14 -4.84
N VAL A 14 -5.09 36.79 -6.13
CA VAL A 14 -5.39 35.42 -6.54
C VAL A 14 -4.44 34.61 -5.68
N PRO A 15 -4.92 33.76 -4.75
CA PRO A 15 -4.01 32.95 -3.96
C PRO A 15 -3.15 32.25 -5.00
N GLN A 16 -1.83 32.47 -4.92
CA GLN A 16 -0.89 31.77 -5.78
C GLN A 16 -1.36 30.33 -5.78
N SER A 17 -1.71 29.80 -6.94
CA SER A 17 -2.13 28.41 -7.04
C SER A 17 -0.94 27.62 -6.53
N ASN A 18 -0.96 27.28 -5.23
CA ASN A 18 0.05 26.44 -4.63
C ASN A 18 0.00 25.20 -5.48
N GLU A 19 1.05 24.97 -6.26
CA GLU A 19 1.14 23.78 -7.08
C GLU A 19 0.86 22.61 -6.14
N ILE A 20 -0.26 21.92 -6.40
CA ILE A 20 -0.71 20.79 -5.58
C ILE A 20 0.36 19.72 -5.73
N HIS A 21 1.31 19.70 -4.79
CA HIS A 21 2.44 18.80 -4.82
C HIS A 21 2.41 17.94 -3.56
N PRO A 22 1.56 16.89 -3.53
CA PRO A 22 1.47 16.04 -2.36
C PRO A 22 2.80 15.31 -2.19
N ARG A 23 3.61 15.70 -1.20
CA ARG A 23 4.91 15.04 -0.92
C ARG A 23 4.73 13.73 -0.17
N GLY A 24 3.56 13.48 0.40
CA GLY A 24 3.23 12.29 1.16
C GLY A 24 1.77 11.83 1.04
N LEU A 25 1.53 10.59 1.48
CA LEU A 25 0.20 9.97 1.43
C LEU A 25 -0.86 10.78 2.19
N LEU A 26 -0.55 11.20 3.42
CA LEU A 26 -1.51 11.95 4.24
C LEU A 26 -1.84 13.31 3.64
N GLU A 27 -0.88 13.94 2.97
CA GLU A 27 -1.08 15.20 2.27
C GLU A 27 -1.98 14.99 1.04
N ALA A 28 -1.73 13.95 0.24
CA ALA A 28 -2.61 13.56 -0.87
C ALA A 28 -4.04 13.29 -0.40
N ILE A 29 -4.21 12.56 0.71
CA ILE A 29 -5.53 12.29 1.30
C ILE A 29 -6.19 13.58 1.78
N SER A 30 -5.44 14.47 2.43
CA SER A 30 -5.95 15.78 2.88
C SER A 30 -6.45 16.62 1.70
N TYR A 31 -5.71 16.66 0.59
CA TYR A 31 -6.16 17.34 -0.64
C TYR A 31 -7.42 16.71 -1.21
N ILE A 32 -7.55 15.39 -1.19
CA ILE A 32 -8.77 14.71 -1.63
C ILE A 32 -9.94 15.06 -0.70
N ASP A 33 -9.76 14.99 0.62
CA ASP A 33 -10.79 15.27 1.61
C ASP A 33 -11.26 16.74 1.53
N GLN A 34 -10.35 17.70 1.31
CA GLN A 34 -10.69 19.12 1.12
C GLN A 34 -11.48 19.37 -0.15
N ASN A 35 -11.03 18.81 -1.28
CA ASN A 35 -11.74 18.97 -2.56
C ASN A 35 -13.07 18.23 -2.57
N PHE A 36 -13.18 17.11 -1.85
CA PHE A 36 -14.43 16.40 -1.63
C PHE A 36 -15.43 17.23 -0.81
N ALA A 37 -14.98 17.91 0.24
CA ALA A 37 -15.83 18.84 1.00
C ALA A 37 -16.30 20.03 0.14
N ASN A 38 -15.43 20.56 -0.73
CA ASN A 38 -15.78 21.64 -1.66
C ASN A 38 -16.81 21.19 -2.71
N GLU A 39 -16.67 19.98 -3.26
CA GLU A 39 -17.65 19.41 -4.19
C GLU A 39 -18.99 19.12 -3.49
N LEU A 40 -18.97 18.64 -2.23
CA LEU A 40 -20.17 18.51 -1.40
C LEU A 40 -20.87 19.86 -1.15
N GLY A 41 -20.09 20.93 -1.01
CA GLY A 41 -20.59 22.31 -0.88
C GLY A 41 -21.16 22.90 -2.17
N GLY A 42 -21.15 22.18 -3.29
CA GLY A 42 -21.71 22.61 -4.57
C GLY A 42 -20.71 23.22 -5.55
N CYS A 43 -19.43 23.32 -5.19
CA CYS A 43 -18.38 23.81 -6.09
C CYS A 43 -17.84 22.69 -6.97
N MET A 44 -18.63 22.29 -7.99
CA MET A 44 -18.26 21.23 -8.92
C MET A 44 -17.13 21.70 -9.85
N THR A 45 -15.92 21.20 -9.61
CA THR A 45 -14.74 21.53 -10.41
C THR A 45 -14.61 20.54 -11.57
N ASN A 46 -14.34 21.04 -12.78
CA ASN A 46 -14.15 20.18 -13.94
C ASN A 46 -12.87 19.33 -13.81
N SER A 47 -12.94 18.04 -14.14
CA SER A 47 -11.80 17.12 -14.14
C SER A 47 -10.61 17.55 -15.03
N ARG A 48 -10.84 18.47 -15.98
CA ARG A 48 -9.82 19.04 -16.87
C ARG A 48 -8.90 20.04 -16.18
N PHE A 49 -9.31 20.60 -15.03
CA PHE A 49 -8.44 21.46 -14.22
C PHE A 49 -7.30 20.67 -13.56
N LEU A 50 -7.45 19.34 -13.43
CA LEU A 50 -6.37 18.47 -12.97
C LEU A 50 -5.38 18.24 -14.10
N THR A 51 -4.23 18.93 -14.03
CA THR A 51 -3.15 18.78 -15.01
C THR A 51 -2.60 17.35 -15.03
N THR A 52 -2.04 16.91 -16.15
CA THR A 52 -1.40 15.60 -16.25
C THR A 52 -0.26 15.45 -15.25
N LYS A 53 0.46 16.54 -14.93
CA LYS A 53 1.49 16.59 -13.89
C LYS A 53 0.92 16.18 -12.52
N GLN A 54 -0.17 16.82 -12.09
CA GLN A 54 -0.82 16.50 -10.81
C GLN A 54 -1.36 15.06 -10.78
N ARG A 55 -1.91 14.56 -11.89
CA ARG A 55 -2.34 13.15 -11.99
C ARG A 55 -1.18 12.18 -11.73
N LEU A 56 -0.03 12.44 -12.34
CA LEU A 56 1.18 11.64 -12.15
C LEU A 56 1.72 11.76 -10.71
N GLU A 57 1.63 12.93 -10.08
CA GLU A 57 2.05 13.10 -8.68
C GLU A 57 1.18 12.30 -7.71
N PHE A 58 -0.16 12.30 -7.88
CA PHE A 58 -1.04 11.42 -7.09
C PHE A 58 -0.72 9.94 -7.32
N MET A 59 -0.45 9.56 -8.57
CA MET A 59 -0.04 8.20 -8.90
C MET A 59 1.31 7.83 -8.24
N GLU A 60 2.30 8.73 -8.28
CA GLU A 60 3.61 8.53 -7.66
C GLU A 60 3.49 8.35 -6.15
N VAL A 61 2.68 9.17 -5.48
CA VAL A 61 2.45 9.05 -4.04
C VAL A 61 1.85 7.68 -3.68
N GLY A 62 0.85 7.24 -4.43
CA GLY A 62 0.24 5.92 -4.25
C GLY A 62 1.24 4.79 -4.49
N PHE A 63 2.03 4.90 -5.56
CA PHE A 63 3.09 3.94 -5.90
C PHE A 63 4.15 3.84 -4.80
N ARG A 64 4.77 4.97 -4.44
CA ARG A 64 5.89 5.03 -3.48
C ARG A 64 5.49 4.49 -2.12
N SER A 65 4.29 4.84 -1.66
CA SER A 65 3.81 4.42 -0.34
C SER A 65 3.38 2.94 -0.31
N SER A 66 2.73 2.42 -1.36
CA SER A 66 2.42 0.98 -1.47
C SER A 66 3.67 0.12 -1.66
N PHE A 67 4.65 0.62 -2.41
CA PHE A 67 5.92 -0.07 -2.63
C PHE A 67 6.75 -0.14 -1.35
N ALA A 68 6.95 0.99 -0.66
CA ALA A 68 7.70 1.03 0.60
C ALA A 68 7.05 0.16 1.69
N SER A 69 5.73 0.27 1.87
CA SER A 69 4.99 -0.54 2.84
C SER A 69 5.11 -2.03 2.56
N GLY A 70 5.03 -2.40 1.29
CA GLY A 70 5.06 -3.78 0.90
C GLY A 70 6.45 -4.42 0.88
N ILE A 71 7.54 -3.66 0.79
CA ILE A 71 8.89 -4.17 1.05
C ILE A 71 9.00 -4.61 2.51
N VAL A 72 8.52 -3.79 3.45
CA VAL A 72 8.53 -4.13 4.88
C VAL A 72 7.73 -5.41 5.13
N THR A 73 6.51 -5.51 4.58
CA THR A 73 5.71 -6.75 4.67
C THR A 73 6.43 -7.94 4.01
N ALA A 74 7.08 -7.76 2.86
CA ALA A 74 7.80 -8.85 2.19
C ALA A 74 8.95 -9.37 3.06
N LEU A 75 9.70 -8.51 3.73
CA LEU A 75 10.78 -8.92 4.63
C LEU A 75 10.27 -9.63 5.89
N LEU A 76 9.12 -9.22 6.43
CA LEU A 76 8.52 -9.82 7.61
C LEU A 76 7.76 -11.13 7.32
N THR A 77 7.37 -11.37 6.07
CA THR A 77 6.56 -12.54 5.68
C THR A 77 7.27 -13.88 5.98
N PRO A 78 8.55 -14.10 5.59
CA PRO A 78 9.26 -15.34 5.92
C PRO A 78 9.39 -15.59 7.42
N VAL A 79 9.51 -14.53 8.22
CA VAL A 79 9.54 -14.64 9.69
C VAL A 79 8.19 -15.12 10.21
N ALA A 80 7.10 -14.49 9.76
CA ALA A 80 5.75 -14.87 10.19
C ALA A 80 5.40 -16.31 9.77
N ILE A 81 5.73 -16.71 8.55
CA ILE A 81 5.48 -18.09 8.10
C ILE A 81 6.40 -19.08 8.81
N GLY A 82 7.65 -18.70 9.09
CA GLY A 82 8.54 -19.50 9.92
C GLY A 82 8.01 -19.76 11.33
N VAL A 83 7.24 -18.82 11.91
CA VAL A 83 6.53 -19.05 13.18
C VAL A 83 5.35 -20.01 13.00
N ILE A 84 4.57 -19.85 11.91
CA ILE A 84 3.41 -20.72 11.63
C ILE A 84 3.84 -22.17 11.35
N GLU A 85 4.93 -22.37 10.62
CA GLU A 85 5.52 -23.67 10.29
C GLU A 85 6.45 -24.22 11.41
N GLN A 86 6.46 -23.61 12.59
CA GLN A 86 7.19 -24.07 13.80
C GLN A 86 8.73 -24.03 13.70
N TYR A 87 9.29 -23.34 12.71
CA TYR A 87 10.74 -23.19 12.59
C TYR A 87 11.30 -22.08 13.49
N ILE A 88 10.48 -21.08 13.83
CA ILE A 88 10.83 -19.96 14.72
C ILE A 88 9.87 -19.97 15.92
N PRO A 89 10.34 -20.22 17.15
CA PRO A 89 9.50 -20.11 18.33
C PRO A 89 9.17 -18.64 18.58
N MET A 90 7.88 -18.33 18.77
CA MET A 90 7.44 -17.00 19.17
C MET A 90 6.98 -17.05 20.62
N PHE A 91 7.38 -16.05 21.42
CA PHE A 91 7.16 -16.00 22.87
C PHE A 91 7.73 -17.16 23.70
N GLY A 92 8.65 -17.95 23.12
CA GLY A 92 9.45 -18.94 23.86
C GLY A 92 8.90 -20.36 23.85
N ASP A 93 7.66 -20.56 23.42
CA ASP A 93 7.07 -21.90 23.28
C ASP A 93 7.39 -22.52 21.90
N PRO A 94 7.88 -23.78 21.85
CA PRO A 94 8.21 -24.46 20.60
C PRO A 94 6.98 -24.90 19.81
N THR A 95 5.81 -24.98 20.45
CA THR A 95 4.53 -25.25 19.79
C THR A 95 3.73 -23.95 19.70
N PRO A 96 3.54 -23.35 18.51
CA PRO A 96 2.84 -22.09 18.37
C PRO A 96 1.38 -22.23 18.81
N THR A 97 1.01 -21.48 19.85
CA THR A 97 -0.37 -21.33 20.30
C THR A 97 -1.18 -20.56 19.24
N MET A 98 -2.51 -20.56 19.37
CA MET A 98 -3.36 -19.76 18.46
C MET A 98 -3.06 -18.26 18.54
N PHE A 99 -2.66 -17.78 19.72
CA PHE A 99 -2.25 -16.39 19.93
C PHE A 99 -0.95 -16.07 19.18
N ASP A 100 0.01 -17.00 19.14
CA ASP A 100 1.25 -16.84 18.41
C ASP A 100 1.01 -16.79 16.90
N LYS A 101 0.16 -17.70 16.39
CA LYS A 101 -0.21 -17.68 14.96
C LYS A 101 -0.90 -16.38 14.56
N PHE A 102 -1.80 -15.86 15.41
CA PHE A 102 -2.47 -14.59 15.18
C PHE A 102 -1.51 -13.40 15.22
N SER A 103 -0.60 -13.37 16.19
CA SER A 103 0.39 -12.31 16.33
C SER A 103 1.40 -12.31 15.18
N ALA A 104 1.81 -13.50 14.69
CA ALA A 104 2.67 -13.64 13.52
C ALA A 104 1.95 -13.17 12.24
N PHE A 105 0.66 -13.50 12.10
CA PHE A 105 -0.16 -13.01 11.00
C PHE A 105 -0.30 -11.48 11.01
N LEU A 106 -0.55 -10.88 12.19
CA LEU A 106 -0.56 -9.43 12.35
C LEU A 106 0.80 -8.78 12.08
N LEU A 107 1.91 -9.45 12.42
CA LEU A 107 3.25 -8.95 12.11
C LEU A 107 3.47 -8.86 10.59
N ALA A 108 3.05 -9.87 9.83
CA ALA A 108 3.19 -9.87 8.38
C ALA A 108 2.23 -8.87 7.71
N LEU A 109 0.94 -8.93 8.07
CA LEU A 109 -0.11 -8.22 7.34
C LEU A 109 -0.56 -6.92 7.96
N GLY A 110 -0.25 -6.64 9.22
CA GLY A 110 -0.78 -5.48 9.95
C GLY A 110 -0.49 -4.16 9.24
N PHE A 111 0.73 -3.98 8.72
CA PHE A 111 1.09 -2.77 7.98
C PHE A 111 0.32 -2.64 6.66
N SER A 112 0.25 -3.73 5.89
CA SER A 112 -0.49 -3.75 4.62
C SER A 112 -1.99 -3.54 4.83
N LEU A 113 -2.59 -4.20 5.83
CA LEU A 113 -4.01 -4.11 6.13
C LEU A 113 -4.39 -2.71 6.66
N GLY A 114 -3.58 -2.15 7.56
CA GLY A 114 -3.77 -0.79 8.06
C GLY A 114 -3.78 0.22 6.91
N TYR A 115 -2.79 0.13 6.02
CA TYR A 115 -2.74 0.98 4.83
C TYR A 115 -3.95 0.75 3.90
N ALA A 116 -4.36 -0.49 3.68
CA ALA A 116 -5.53 -0.81 2.84
C ALA A 116 -6.81 -0.16 3.38
N ILE A 117 -7.00 -0.11 4.70
CA ILE A 117 -8.15 0.54 5.35
C ILE A 117 -8.09 2.06 5.13
N PHE A 118 -6.92 2.68 5.29
CA PHE A 118 -6.75 4.12 5.01
C PHE A 118 -7.08 4.44 3.55
N MET A 119 -6.59 3.63 2.62
CA MET A 119 -6.88 3.80 1.20
C MET A 119 -8.35 3.54 0.87
N ALA A 120 -9.00 2.59 1.55
CA ALA A 120 -10.43 2.34 1.39
C ALA A 120 -11.26 3.55 1.84
N LYS A 121 -10.91 4.22 2.94
CA LYS A 121 -11.56 5.47 3.36
C LYS A 121 -11.45 6.51 2.24
N THR A 122 -10.24 6.80 1.77
CA THR A 122 -9.99 7.76 0.68
C THR A 122 -10.67 7.37 -0.62
N ALA A 123 -10.76 6.07 -0.92
CA ALA A 123 -11.47 5.55 -2.08
C ALA A 123 -12.97 5.87 -2.08
N THR A 124 -13.55 6.22 -0.93
CA THR A 124 -14.95 6.65 -0.82
C THR A 124 -15.16 8.16 -0.86
N CYS A 125 -14.09 8.96 -0.81
CA CYS A 125 -14.11 10.42 -0.78
C CYS A 125 -14.07 11.01 -2.19
N TYR A 126 -15.08 10.73 -3.01
CA TYR A 126 -15.28 11.40 -4.29
C TYR A 126 -16.77 11.57 -4.57
N ILE A 127 -17.14 12.61 -5.33
CA ILE A 127 -18.51 12.84 -5.83
C ILE A 127 -18.45 13.34 -7.27
N GLY A 128 -17.63 14.35 -7.55
CA GLY A 128 -17.44 14.92 -8.88
C GLY A 128 -16.28 14.31 -9.66
N GLY A 129 -16.18 14.70 -10.94
CA GLY A 129 -15.15 14.22 -11.85
C GLY A 129 -13.71 14.60 -11.44
N TYR A 130 -13.52 15.71 -10.70
CA TYR A 130 -12.21 16.16 -10.25
C TYR A 130 -11.67 15.28 -9.11
N THR A 131 -12.42 15.13 -8.01
CA THR A 131 -12.01 14.24 -6.91
C THR A 131 -11.93 12.78 -7.36
N ARG A 132 -12.84 12.34 -8.23
CA ARG A 132 -12.79 10.98 -8.82
C ARG A 132 -11.50 10.74 -9.58
N ALA A 133 -11.04 11.71 -10.38
CA ALA A 133 -9.78 11.58 -11.10
C ALA A 133 -8.58 11.50 -10.14
N MET A 134 -8.56 12.28 -9.06
CA MET A 134 -7.50 12.23 -8.04
C MET A 134 -7.43 10.86 -7.38
N VAL A 135 -8.58 10.34 -6.91
CA VAL A 135 -8.68 9.02 -6.26
C VAL A 135 -8.28 7.91 -7.22
N LEU A 136 -8.73 7.94 -8.48
CA LEU A 136 -8.38 6.92 -9.47
C LEU A 136 -6.88 6.88 -9.77
N ASN A 137 -6.22 8.03 -9.89
CA ASN A 137 -4.76 8.06 -10.13
C ASN A 137 -3.99 7.58 -8.90
N LEU A 138 -4.43 7.96 -7.68
CA LEU A 138 -3.83 7.48 -6.43
C LEU A 138 -3.97 5.96 -6.27
N LEU A 139 -5.17 5.40 -6.48
CA LEU A 139 -5.40 3.95 -6.43
C LEU A 139 -4.69 3.21 -7.57
N GLY A 140 -4.60 3.82 -8.75
CA GLY A 140 -3.83 3.28 -9.88
C GLY A 140 -2.35 3.13 -9.52
N GLY A 141 -1.75 4.19 -8.96
CA GLY A 141 -0.38 4.16 -8.46
C GLY A 141 -0.14 3.11 -7.39
N MET A 142 -1.03 3.05 -6.39
CA MET A 142 -1.01 2.02 -5.35
C MET A 142 -1.09 0.61 -5.94
N THR A 143 -1.99 0.38 -6.89
CA THR A 143 -2.17 -0.94 -7.53
C THR A 143 -0.92 -1.35 -8.30
N VAL A 144 -0.35 -0.45 -9.10
CA VAL A 144 0.90 -0.70 -9.84
C VAL A 144 2.05 -0.99 -8.88
N GLY A 145 2.20 -0.19 -7.81
CA GLY A 145 3.23 -0.41 -6.79
C GLY A 145 3.07 -1.76 -6.09
N ALA A 146 1.83 -2.12 -5.75
CA ALA A 146 1.48 -3.37 -5.10
C ALA A 146 1.74 -4.60 -5.99
N VAL A 147 1.41 -4.53 -7.27
CA VAL A 147 1.68 -5.61 -8.24
C VAL A 147 3.18 -5.75 -8.47
N LEU A 148 3.90 -4.64 -8.69
CA LEU A 148 5.33 -4.66 -8.94
C LEU A 148 6.08 -5.29 -7.76
N LYS A 149 5.78 -4.89 -6.53
CA LYS A 149 6.42 -5.50 -5.35
C LYS A 149 6.14 -6.99 -5.23
N ALA A 150 4.93 -7.44 -5.58
CA ALA A 150 4.52 -8.82 -5.40
C ALA A 150 5.26 -9.71 -6.40
N VAL A 151 5.40 -9.25 -7.64
CA VAL A 151 6.24 -9.89 -8.66
C VAL A 151 7.71 -9.94 -8.22
N LEU A 152 8.27 -8.81 -7.75
CA LEU A 152 9.67 -8.77 -7.29
C LEU A 152 9.91 -9.70 -6.10
N ALA A 153 9.03 -9.69 -5.10
CA ALA A 153 9.15 -10.56 -3.93
C ALA A 153 8.98 -12.04 -4.30
N PHE A 154 8.04 -12.36 -5.20
CA PHE A 154 7.84 -13.71 -5.71
C PHE A 154 9.10 -14.23 -6.39
N ILE A 155 9.68 -13.45 -7.32
CA ILE A 155 10.93 -13.80 -8.00
C ILE A 155 12.07 -13.93 -6.99
N ALA A 156 12.21 -12.98 -6.05
CA ALA A 156 13.26 -12.99 -5.06
C ALA A 156 13.20 -14.24 -4.17
N PHE A 157 12.01 -14.64 -3.70
CA PHE A 157 11.86 -15.84 -2.88
C PHE A 157 12.12 -17.12 -3.65
N HIS A 158 11.69 -17.20 -4.91
CA HIS A 158 12.04 -18.35 -5.76
C HIS A 158 13.54 -18.39 -6.03
N PHE A 159 14.19 -17.24 -6.25
CA PHE A 159 15.63 -17.16 -6.42
C PHE A 159 16.38 -17.61 -5.16
N ILE A 160 15.94 -17.16 -3.98
CA ILE A 160 16.52 -17.59 -2.70
C ILE A 160 16.37 -19.11 -2.54
N TYR A 161 15.19 -19.65 -2.81
CA TYR A 161 14.94 -21.10 -2.75
C TYR A 161 15.84 -21.90 -3.72
N PHE A 162 15.86 -21.53 -5.01
CA PHE A 162 16.53 -22.34 -6.03
C PHE A 162 18.03 -22.09 -6.17
N LYS A 163 18.51 -20.87 -5.88
CA LYS A 163 19.90 -20.47 -6.11
C LYS A 163 20.70 -20.26 -4.83
N VAL A 164 20.09 -19.69 -3.78
CA VAL A 164 20.79 -19.43 -2.53
C VAL A 164 20.83 -20.68 -1.65
N PHE A 165 19.68 -21.29 -1.38
CA PHE A 165 19.55 -22.51 -0.57
C PHE A 165 19.77 -23.80 -1.39
N THR A 166 20.83 -23.85 -2.19
CA THR A 166 21.25 -25.10 -2.84
C THR A 166 22.03 -25.97 -1.86
N ASP A 167 21.96 -27.30 -2.01
CA ASP A 167 22.66 -28.23 -1.10
C ASP A 167 24.17 -27.92 -1.04
N LYS A 168 24.77 -27.52 -2.16
CA LYS A 168 26.17 -27.11 -2.24
C LYS A 168 26.47 -25.89 -1.35
N ASN A 169 25.63 -24.87 -1.40
CA ASN A 169 25.83 -23.65 -0.60
C ASN A 169 25.59 -23.93 0.88
N ILE A 170 24.58 -24.73 1.21
CA ILE A 170 24.26 -25.10 2.60
C ILE A 170 25.40 -25.93 3.19
N LEU A 171 25.94 -26.89 2.44
CA LEU A 171 27.13 -27.67 2.83
C LEU A 171 28.33 -26.76 3.03
N TRP A 172 28.61 -25.84 2.10
CA TRP A 172 29.73 -24.90 2.22
C TRP A 172 29.65 -24.01 3.48
N VAL A 173 28.46 -23.51 3.83
CA VAL A 173 28.25 -22.74 5.08
C VAL A 173 28.47 -23.63 6.30
N THR A 174 27.95 -24.85 6.25
CA THR A 174 28.03 -25.84 7.33
C THR A 174 29.49 -26.28 7.59
N GLU A 175 30.27 -26.47 6.53
CA GLU A 175 31.71 -26.74 6.59
C GLU A 175 32.48 -25.57 7.22
N LYS A 176 32.17 -24.32 6.84
CA LYS A 176 32.78 -23.15 7.48
C LYS A 176 32.47 -23.04 8.96
N LEU A 177 31.23 -23.35 9.37
CA LEU A 177 30.83 -23.40 10.78
C LEU A 177 31.59 -24.48 11.55
N TYR A 178 31.80 -25.65 10.95
CA TYR A 178 32.62 -26.71 11.52
C TYR A 178 34.08 -26.27 11.70
N HIS A 179 34.65 -25.62 10.70
CA HIS A 179 36.01 -25.04 10.78
C HIS A 179 36.12 -23.90 11.79
N ALA A 180 35.02 -23.21 12.10
CA ALA A 180 34.95 -22.19 13.16
C ALA A 180 34.81 -22.78 14.59
N ARG A 181 35.10 -24.08 14.77
CA ARG A 181 35.02 -24.82 16.05
C ARG A 181 33.61 -24.99 16.62
N ALA A 182 32.57 -24.92 15.79
CA ALA A 182 31.24 -25.33 16.24
C ALA A 182 31.21 -26.86 16.48
N SER A 183 30.51 -27.30 17.54
CA SER A 183 30.31 -28.72 17.82
C SER A 183 29.60 -29.41 16.66
N SER A 184 30.02 -30.63 16.30
CA SER A 184 29.41 -31.43 15.22
C SER A 184 27.89 -31.58 15.40
N LYS A 185 27.41 -31.63 16.65
CA LYS A 185 25.97 -31.67 16.96
C LYS A 185 25.26 -30.38 16.57
N THR A 186 25.87 -29.23 16.84
CA THR A 186 25.33 -27.90 16.48
C THR A 186 25.33 -27.70 14.98
N VAL A 187 26.40 -28.13 14.31
CA VAL A 187 26.56 -28.05 12.85
C VAL A 187 25.47 -28.88 12.14
N ALA A 188 25.24 -30.12 12.59
CA ALA A 188 24.17 -30.97 12.06
C ALA A 188 22.77 -30.36 12.32
N ALA A 189 22.53 -29.83 13.52
CA ALA A 189 21.25 -29.18 13.84
C ALA A 189 20.97 -27.98 12.94
N ILE A 190 21.98 -27.13 12.69
CA ILE A 190 21.87 -25.98 11.78
C ILE A 190 21.61 -26.47 10.36
N TYR A 191 22.32 -27.50 9.89
CA TYR A 191 22.11 -28.06 8.55
C TYR A 191 20.66 -28.51 8.33
N TYR A 192 20.11 -29.33 9.23
CA TYR A 192 18.73 -29.82 9.12
C TYR A 192 17.71 -28.69 9.26
N TRP A 193 17.97 -27.72 10.15
CA TRP A 193 17.10 -26.55 10.30
C TRP A 193 17.07 -25.69 9.04
N VAL A 194 18.23 -25.37 8.45
CA VAL A 194 18.35 -24.59 7.20
C VAL A 194 17.70 -25.32 6.03
N GLN A 195 17.90 -26.64 5.93
CA GLN A 195 17.30 -27.46 4.88
C GLN A 195 15.77 -27.50 4.98
N GLY A 196 15.22 -27.58 6.20
CA GLY A 196 13.77 -27.48 6.43
C GLY A 196 13.24 -26.06 6.17
N PHE A 197 13.92 -25.05 6.71
CA PHE A 197 13.54 -23.63 6.60
C PHE A 197 13.45 -23.15 5.15
N LYS A 198 14.24 -23.74 4.25
CA LYS A 198 14.18 -23.46 2.81
C LYS A 198 12.75 -23.46 2.27
N GLY A 199 11.89 -24.38 2.71
CA GLY A 199 10.50 -24.50 2.25
C GLY A 199 9.65 -23.24 2.46
N ILE A 200 9.92 -22.49 3.53
CA ILE A 200 9.17 -21.28 3.91
C ILE A 200 9.20 -20.22 2.83
N PHE A 201 10.29 -20.10 2.05
CA PHE A 201 10.36 -19.10 0.98
C PHE A 201 9.32 -19.33 -0.11
N LEU A 202 8.99 -20.60 -0.42
CA LEU A 202 7.93 -20.91 -1.38
C LEU A 202 6.56 -20.57 -0.81
N THR A 203 6.25 -21.00 0.42
CA THR A 203 4.99 -20.66 1.10
C THR A 203 4.82 -19.14 1.19
N SER A 204 5.91 -18.42 1.51
CA SER A 204 5.96 -16.95 1.58
C SER A 204 5.68 -16.28 0.23
N ALA A 205 6.14 -16.87 -0.87
CA ALA A 205 5.91 -16.30 -2.20
C ALA A 205 4.43 -16.30 -2.56
N TYR A 206 3.74 -17.41 -2.34
CA TYR A 206 2.30 -17.50 -2.56
C TYR A 206 1.50 -16.64 -1.59
N PHE A 207 1.92 -16.60 -0.32
CA PHE A 207 1.28 -15.73 0.68
C PHE A 207 1.35 -14.24 0.30
N ILE A 208 2.48 -13.77 -0.24
CA ILE A 208 2.60 -12.39 -0.73
C ILE A 208 1.65 -12.11 -1.89
N LEU A 209 1.45 -13.05 -2.81
CA LEU A 209 0.48 -12.88 -3.91
C LEU A 209 -0.95 -12.74 -3.38
N VAL A 210 -1.36 -13.64 -2.49
CA VAL A 210 -2.72 -13.63 -1.90
C VAL A 210 -2.94 -12.37 -1.07
N SER A 211 -2.00 -12.02 -0.20
CA SER A 211 -2.10 -10.81 0.63
C SER A 211 -2.10 -9.53 -0.20
N THR A 212 -1.34 -9.48 -1.30
CA THR A 212 -1.37 -8.36 -2.24
C THR A 212 -2.72 -8.27 -2.96
N ALA A 213 -3.32 -9.40 -3.35
CA ALA A 213 -4.66 -9.40 -3.93
C ALA A 213 -5.69 -8.84 -2.94
N VAL A 214 -5.68 -9.31 -1.68
CA VAL A 214 -6.56 -8.78 -0.62
C VAL A 214 -6.33 -7.28 -0.41
N PHE A 215 -5.08 -6.84 -0.34
CA PHE A 215 -4.69 -5.44 -0.20
C PHE A 215 -5.27 -4.53 -1.29
N ILE A 216 -5.28 -4.98 -2.55
CA ILE A 216 -5.83 -4.24 -3.69
C ILE A 216 -7.37 -4.30 -3.69
N ILE A 217 -7.95 -5.45 -3.38
CA ILE A 217 -9.39 -5.67 -3.43
C ILE A 217 -10.15 -4.78 -2.43
N ILE A 218 -9.64 -4.61 -1.21
CA ILE A 218 -10.27 -3.80 -0.15
C ILE A 218 -10.65 -2.38 -0.62
N PRO A 219 -9.71 -1.54 -1.10
CA PRO A 219 -10.03 -0.19 -1.57
C PRO A 219 -10.85 -0.18 -2.87
N LEU A 220 -10.71 -1.18 -3.75
CA LEU A 220 -11.54 -1.28 -4.97
C LEU A 220 -13.00 -1.57 -4.65
N ILE A 221 -13.26 -2.46 -3.69
CA ILE A 221 -14.61 -2.73 -3.20
C ILE A 221 -15.20 -1.47 -2.56
N ALA A 222 -14.42 -0.76 -1.74
CA ALA A 222 -14.86 0.51 -1.14
C ALA A 222 -15.19 1.55 -2.22
N MET A 223 -14.37 1.69 -3.25
CA MET A 223 -14.65 2.55 -4.41
C MET A 223 -15.95 2.17 -5.12
N ALA A 224 -16.21 0.88 -5.31
CA ALA A 224 -17.43 0.39 -5.94
C ALA A 224 -18.68 0.70 -5.11
N PHE A 225 -18.62 0.52 -3.79
CA PHE A 225 -19.71 0.93 -2.88
C PHE A 225 -19.95 2.44 -2.93
N ALA A 226 -18.88 3.24 -2.91
CA ALA A 226 -18.99 4.69 -3.04
C ALA A 226 -19.58 5.10 -4.39
N TRP A 227 -19.24 4.39 -5.47
CA TRP A 227 -19.79 4.66 -6.80
C TRP A 227 -21.31 4.47 -6.83
N ILE A 228 -21.79 3.36 -6.26
CA ILE A 228 -23.22 3.06 -6.15
C ILE A 228 -23.91 4.12 -5.29
N ARG A 229 -23.33 4.48 -4.15
CA ARG A 229 -23.83 5.55 -3.27
C ARG A 229 -23.95 6.87 -4.02
N ASN A 230 -22.91 7.29 -4.71
CA ASN A 230 -22.86 8.57 -5.41
C ASN A 230 -23.89 8.63 -6.55
N ARG A 231 -24.05 7.54 -7.31
CA ARG A 231 -25.12 7.43 -8.32
C ARG A 231 -26.51 7.61 -7.73
N ARG A 232 -26.77 7.05 -6.54
CA ARG A 232 -28.05 7.22 -5.83
C ARG A 232 -28.26 8.66 -5.37
N LEU A 233 -27.21 9.31 -4.86
CA LEU A 233 -27.27 10.71 -4.40
C LEU A 233 -27.52 11.69 -5.56
N ILE A 234 -26.88 11.46 -6.71
CA ILE A 234 -27.10 12.24 -7.94
C ILE A 234 -28.52 12.02 -8.46
N ALA A 235 -28.98 10.76 -8.52
CA ALA A 235 -30.34 10.44 -8.95
C ALA A 235 -31.43 11.01 -8.03
N ALA A 236 -31.15 11.15 -6.74
CA ALA A 236 -32.04 11.75 -5.75
C ALA A 236 -32.04 13.30 -5.79
N GLY A 237 -31.22 13.93 -6.65
CA GLY A 237 -31.12 15.38 -6.74
C GLY A 237 -30.49 16.06 -5.52
N VAL A 238 -29.91 15.27 -4.59
CA VAL A 238 -29.23 15.77 -3.38
C VAL A 238 -27.91 16.46 -3.75
N VAL A 239 -27.31 16.06 -4.88
CA VAL A 239 -26.08 16.65 -5.42
C VAL A 239 -26.29 16.98 -6.89
N ASN A 240 -26.22 18.28 -7.22
CA ASN A 240 -26.26 18.74 -8.61
C ASN A 240 -24.88 18.58 -9.25
N VAL A 241 -24.69 17.49 -9.98
CA VAL A 241 -23.51 17.26 -10.81
C VAL A 241 -23.88 17.56 -12.25
N ASP A 242 -23.18 18.51 -12.90
CA ASP A 242 -23.37 18.76 -14.33
C ASP A 242 -23.20 17.44 -15.11
N ALA A 243 -24.13 17.14 -16.01
CA ALA A 243 -24.22 15.88 -16.75
C ALA A 243 -22.95 15.52 -17.55
N ASN A 244 -22.04 16.48 -17.76
CA ASN A 244 -20.76 16.31 -18.43
C ASN A 244 -19.61 15.82 -17.51
N ASN A 245 -19.86 15.67 -16.19
CA ASN A 245 -18.84 15.38 -15.17
C ASN A 245 -19.08 14.08 -14.35
N VAL A 246 -20.00 13.20 -14.79
CA VAL A 246 -20.32 11.91 -14.14
C VAL A 246 -19.35 10.79 -14.54
#